data_AF-A0A537WWU5-F1
#
_entry.id   AF-A0A537WWU5-F1
#
_cell.length_a   1.000
_cell.length_b   1.000
_cell.length_c   1.000
_cell.angle_alpha   90.00
_cell.angle_beta   90.00
_cell.angle_gamma   90.00
#
_symmetry.space_group_name_H-M   'P 1'
#
loop_
_entity.id
_entity.type
_entity.pdbx_description
1 polymer ?
#
loop_
_entity_poly.entity_id
_entity_poly.type
_entity_poly.pdbx_seq_one_letter_code
_entity_poly.pdbx_strand_id
1 'polypeptide(L)'
;MIQEREGRRHRGLKVFVLLCALMVIALPAMAAKGGGKGHGGSGGSTGGSGTISLKMVTDANGNGTPNYGDQVTYNISTTATEPRVELLCYQNRVMVLDAVTGFYASYPWPWTQVMTLSSQSWTSGAAECTATLFSWDGWTRTTLAPPLSFHVDP
;
A
#
# COMPACT_ATOMS: atom_id res chain seq x y z
N MET A 1 29.29 -70.42 -32.54
CA MET A 1 28.04 -70.35 -33.31
C MET A 1 27.28 -69.13 -32.79
N ILE A 2 27.36 -68.02 -33.52
CA ILE A 2 26.34 -67.53 -34.47
C ILE A 2 25.15 -66.91 -33.71
N GLN A 3 25.19 -65.58 -33.53
CA GLN A 3 24.42 -64.54 -34.24
C GLN A 3 23.01 -64.34 -33.63
N GLU A 4 22.79 -63.24 -32.91
CA GLU A 4 22.33 -61.91 -33.40
C GLU A 4 20.83 -61.86 -33.69
N ARG A 5 20.10 -60.89 -33.11
CA ARG A 5 19.79 -59.61 -33.80
C ARG A 5 18.89 -58.69 -32.96
N GLU A 6 19.40 -57.45 -32.82
CA GLU A 6 18.74 -56.14 -33.05
C GLU A 6 17.47 -55.81 -32.24
N GLY A 7 17.42 -54.78 -31.38
CA GLY A 7 17.63 -53.35 -31.65
C GLY A 7 16.41 -52.60 -31.07
N ARG A 8 16.42 -51.35 -30.62
CA ARG A 8 17.25 -50.21 -30.97
C ARG A 8 16.93 -49.01 -30.02
N ARG A 9 17.96 -48.21 -29.75
CA ARG A 9 17.98 -46.76 -29.40
C ARG A 9 18.02 -46.34 -27.93
N HIS A 10 19.26 -46.30 -27.45
CA HIS A 10 19.83 -45.26 -26.59
C HIS A 10 19.50 -43.82 -27.06
N ARG A 11 19.39 -42.89 -26.10
CA ARG A 11 19.96 -41.52 -26.06
C ARG A 11 19.56 -40.91 -24.72
N GLY A 12 20.43 -40.61 -23.76
CA GLY A 12 21.87 -40.71 -23.66
C GLY A 12 22.25 -40.23 -22.25
N LEU A 13 22.85 -41.12 -21.48
CA LEU A 13 23.65 -40.81 -20.29
C LEU A 13 24.87 -40.00 -20.73
N LYS A 14 25.12 -38.81 -20.16
CA LYS A 14 26.49 -38.31 -19.93
C LYS A 14 26.56 -37.44 -18.68
N VAL A 15 26.99 -38.12 -17.61
CA VAL A 15 27.79 -37.60 -16.49
C VAL A 15 28.91 -36.70 -17.02
N PHE A 16 29.15 -35.53 -16.39
CA PHE A 16 30.48 -34.94 -16.34
C PHE A 16 30.65 -34.08 -15.07
N VAL A 17 31.37 -34.66 -14.11
CA VAL A 17 32.03 -34.01 -12.98
C VAL A 17 33.25 -33.24 -13.52
N LEU A 18 33.69 -32.14 -12.87
CA LEU A 18 35.10 -31.85 -12.45
C LEU A 18 35.55 -30.36 -12.55
N LEU A 19 35.88 -29.82 -11.35
CA LEU A 19 36.90 -28.84 -10.90
C LEU A 19 37.28 -27.51 -11.61
N CYS A 20 37.34 -26.50 -10.73
CA CYS A 20 38.40 -25.50 -10.46
C CYS A 20 38.71 -24.30 -11.37
N ALA A 21 38.67 -23.16 -10.66
CA ALA A 21 39.53 -21.97 -10.76
C ALA A 21 39.40 -21.08 -11.99
N LEU A 22 38.93 -19.84 -11.76
CA LEU A 22 39.68 -18.61 -12.04
C LEU A 22 38.89 -17.39 -11.52
N MET A 23 39.51 -16.67 -10.57
CA MET A 23 39.25 -15.26 -10.31
C MET A 23 39.38 -14.47 -11.60
N VAL A 24 38.36 -13.69 -11.97
CA VAL A 24 38.55 -12.35 -12.56
C VAL A 24 37.43 -11.45 -12.04
N ILE A 25 37.84 -10.44 -11.28
CA ILE A 25 37.04 -9.29 -10.86
C ILE A 25 36.80 -8.44 -12.10
N ALA A 26 35.54 -8.27 -12.50
CA ALA A 26 35.13 -7.20 -13.39
C ALA A 26 33.68 -6.81 -13.06
N LEU A 27 33.51 -5.71 -12.31
CA LEU A 27 32.22 -5.04 -12.17
C LEU A 27 31.93 -4.26 -13.48
N PRO A 28 30.88 -4.56 -14.24
CA PRO A 28 30.28 -3.54 -15.08
C PRO A 28 29.47 -2.61 -14.17
N ALA A 29 29.87 -1.33 -14.12
CA ALA A 29 29.08 -0.27 -13.52
C ALA A 29 27.70 -0.23 -14.19
N MET A 30 26.69 -0.76 -13.50
CA MET A 30 25.31 -0.62 -13.91
C MET A 30 24.86 0.80 -13.56
N ALA A 31 24.89 1.68 -14.55
CA ALA A 31 24.19 2.95 -14.51
C ALA A 31 22.70 2.65 -14.34
N ALA A 32 22.20 2.73 -13.10
CA ALA A 32 20.79 2.67 -12.79
C ALA A 32 20.10 3.91 -13.37
N LYS A 33 19.64 3.80 -14.63
CA LYS A 33 18.62 4.70 -15.17
C LYS A 33 17.36 4.46 -14.34
N GLY A 34 17.14 5.34 -13.36
CA GLY A 34 15.91 5.40 -12.58
C GLY A 34 14.70 5.53 -13.51
N GLY A 35 14.07 4.39 -13.78
CA GLY A 35 12.75 4.27 -14.38
C GLY A 35 11.75 3.95 -13.28
N GLY A 36 11.70 4.80 -12.26
CA GLY A 36 10.61 4.77 -11.28
C GLY A 36 9.33 5.15 -12.00
N LYS A 37 8.52 4.15 -12.35
CA LYS A 37 7.11 4.33 -12.71
C LYS A 37 6.46 4.98 -11.48
N GLY A 38 6.33 6.30 -11.50
CA GLY A 38 5.51 7.03 -10.54
C GLY A 38 4.12 6.44 -10.63
N HIS A 39 3.65 5.87 -9.53
CA HIS A 39 2.27 5.41 -9.44
C HIS A 39 1.40 6.66 -9.60
N GLY A 40 0.53 6.62 -10.61
CA GLY A 40 -0.34 7.73 -10.97
C GLY A 40 -1.15 8.15 -9.76
N GLY A 41 -0.82 9.31 -9.21
CA GLY A 41 -1.77 10.05 -8.39
C GLY A 41 -2.97 10.31 -9.27
N SER A 42 -4.12 9.76 -8.89
CA SER A 42 -5.39 10.08 -9.51
C SER A 42 -5.54 11.59 -9.48
N GLY A 43 -5.56 12.21 -10.65
CA GLY A 43 -5.71 13.65 -10.82
C GLY A 43 -7.10 14.06 -10.39
N GLY A 44 -7.29 14.26 -9.08
CA GLY A 44 -8.47 14.88 -8.53
C GLY A 44 -8.41 16.37 -8.82
N SER A 45 -9.41 16.89 -9.53
CA SER A 45 -9.65 18.34 -9.56
C SER A 45 -9.81 18.82 -8.12
N THR A 46 -8.94 19.75 -7.70
CA THR A 46 -9.11 20.53 -6.47
C THR A 46 -10.26 21.52 -6.71
N GLY A 47 -11.47 21.12 -6.33
CA GLY A 47 -12.69 21.90 -6.62
C GLY A 47 -13.66 22.04 -5.44
N GLY A 48 -13.49 21.30 -4.35
CA GLY A 48 -14.32 21.45 -3.15
C GLY A 48 -13.65 22.32 -2.10
N SER A 49 -14.43 23.16 -1.40
CA SER A 49 -14.00 23.76 -0.13
C SER A 49 -14.46 22.88 1.03
N GLY A 50 -13.53 22.40 1.84
CA GLY A 50 -13.82 21.60 3.01
C GLY A 50 -12.61 21.52 3.93
N THR A 51 -12.80 20.95 5.10
CA THR A 51 -11.75 20.72 6.10
C THR A 51 -11.81 19.29 6.60
N ILE A 52 -10.65 18.75 6.96
CA ILE A 52 -10.49 17.46 7.60
C ILE A 52 -9.46 17.59 8.72
N SER A 53 -9.74 17.02 9.89
CA SER A 53 -8.80 16.95 11.00
C SER A 53 -8.91 15.59 11.69
N LEU A 54 -7.78 15.06 12.14
CA LEU A 54 -7.72 13.79 12.87
C LEU A 54 -8.38 13.93 14.24
N LYS A 55 -9.08 12.89 14.67
CA LYS A 55 -9.62 12.74 16.01
C LYS A 55 -9.32 11.35 16.54
N MET A 56 -8.56 11.27 17.64
CA MET A 56 -8.36 10.01 18.36
C MET A 56 -9.68 9.53 18.96
N VAL A 57 -9.98 8.24 18.79
CA VAL A 57 -11.15 7.56 19.40
C VAL A 57 -10.69 6.72 20.57
N THR A 58 -9.69 5.87 20.33
CA THR A 58 -9.01 5.08 21.36
C THR A 58 -7.53 5.31 21.18
N ASP A 59 -6.91 5.82 22.25
CA ASP A 59 -5.47 5.93 22.41
C ASP A 59 -5.08 4.88 23.46
N ALA A 60 -4.54 3.75 22.99
CA ALA A 60 -4.31 2.58 23.83
C ALA A 60 -3.13 2.78 24.81
N ASN A 61 -2.16 3.61 24.43
CA ASN A 61 -0.97 3.85 25.24
C ASN A 61 -1.03 5.18 26.03
N GLY A 62 -1.97 6.06 25.70
CA GLY A 62 -2.26 7.31 26.41
C GLY A 62 -1.27 8.45 26.12
N ASN A 63 -0.52 8.41 25.03
CA ASN A 63 0.50 9.41 24.72
C ASN A 63 -0.04 10.64 23.95
N GLY A 64 -1.30 10.60 23.51
CA GLY A 64 -1.93 11.68 22.75
C GLY A 64 -1.47 11.79 21.30
N THR A 65 -0.73 10.81 20.77
CA THR A 65 -0.34 10.70 19.35
C THR A 65 -0.89 9.41 18.75
N PRO A 66 -1.03 9.31 17.41
CA PRO A 66 -1.48 8.08 16.79
C PRO A 66 -0.43 6.97 16.88
N ASN A 67 -0.81 5.81 17.40
CA ASN A 67 0.01 4.61 17.42
C ASN A 67 -0.59 3.44 16.65
N TYR A 68 0.26 2.47 16.35
CA TYR A 68 -0.17 1.18 15.84
C TYR A 68 -1.23 0.55 16.74
N GLY A 69 -2.36 0.17 16.15
CA GLY A 69 -3.49 -0.45 16.86
C GLY A 69 -4.48 0.54 17.49
N ASP A 70 -4.18 1.84 17.49
CA ASP A 70 -5.14 2.85 17.93
C ASP A 70 -6.33 2.95 16.99
N GLN A 71 -7.40 3.60 17.47
CA GLN A 71 -8.57 3.90 16.66
C GLN A 71 -8.70 5.39 16.46
N VAL A 72 -8.90 5.79 15.20
CA VAL A 72 -9.06 7.19 14.79
C VAL A 72 -10.34 7.39 14.02
N THR A 73 -10.82 8.63 14.02
CA THR A 73 -11.87 9.13 13.15
C THR A 73 -11.51 10.54 12.70
N TYR A 74 -12.41 11.20 11.97
CA TYR A 74 -12.16 12.51 11.40
C TYR A 74 -13.29 13.48 11.71
N ASN A 75 -12.94 14.72 12.08
CA ASN A 75 -13.88 15.83 12.02
C ASN A 75 -13.81 16.42 10.61
N ILE A 76 -14.99 16.59 9.99
CA ILE A 76 -15.11 17.01 8.60
C ILE A 76 -16.10 18.18 8.53
N SER A 77 -15.76 19.17 7.72
CA SER A 77 -16.69 20.23 7.31
C SER A 77 -16.65 20.35 5.79
N THR A 78 -17.81 20.24 5.14
CA THR A 78 -17.93 20.33 3.67
C THR A 78 -19.40 20.51 3.29
N THR A 79 -19.65 21.00 2.08
CA THR A 79 -20.98 21.10 1.47
C THR A 79 -21.29 19.92 0.53
N ALA A 80 -20.36 18.97 0.34
CA ALA A 80 -20.62 17.78 -0.44
C ALA A 80 -21.69 16.90 0.22
N THR A 81 -22.58 16.29 -0.57
CA THR A 81 -23.69 15.46 -0.06
C THR A 81 -23.23 14.11 0.46
N GLU A 82 -22.25 13.49 -0.19
CA GLU A 82 -21.70 12.18 0.18
C GLU A 82 -20.17 12.23 0.31
N PRO A 83 -19.64 12.99 1.29
CA PRO A 83 -18.21 13.03 1.52
C PRO A 83 -17.72 11.68 2.05
N ARG A 84 -16.50 11.34 1.64
CA ARG A 84 -15.82 10.09 1.99
C ARG A 84 -14.40 10.41 2.40
N VAL A 85 -13.87 9.59 3.30
CA VAL A 85 -12.45 9.61 3.64
C VAL A 85 -11.82 8.31 3.17
N GLU A 86 -10.74 8.45 2.43
CA GLU A 86 -9.80 7.36 2.15
C GLU A 86 -8.57 7.57 3.03
N LEU A 87 -8.18 6.56 3.79
CA LEU A 87 -6.98 6.50 4.59
C LEU A 87 -6.02 5.50 3.96
N LEU A 88 -4.88 5.99 3.50
CA LEU A 88 -3.79 5.15 3.04
C LEU A 88 -2.61 5.30 4.00
N CYS A 89 -2.05 4.18 4.45
CA CYS A 89 -0.82 4.19 5.26
C CYS A 89 0.28 3.37 4.61
N TYR A 90 1.50 3.90 4.68
CA TYR A 90 2.68 3.31 4.11
C TYR A 90 3.77 3.09 5.15
N GLN A 91 4.30 1.88 5.20
CA GLN A 91 5.50 1.54 5.95
C GLN A 91 6.60 1.20 4.94
N ASN A 92 7.73 1.92 4.99
CA ASN A 92 8.83 1.72 4.04
C ASN A 92 8.42 1.79 2.56
N ARG A 93 7.42 2.64 2.22
CA ARG A 93 6.80 2.79 0.89
C ARG A 93 5.95 1.60 0.43
N VAL A 94 5.71 0.61 1.27
CA VAL A 94 4.71 -0.45 1.03
C VAL A 94 3.40 -0.01 1.66
N MET A 95 2.30 -0.12 0.91
CA MET A 95 0.98 0.17 1.45
C MET A 95 0.59 -0.92 2.45
N VAL A 96 0.38 -0.52 3.70
CA VAL A 96 0.08 -1.42 4.80
C VAL A 96 -1.34 -1.24 5.30
N LEU A 97 -2.01 -0.13 4.99
CA LEU A 97 -3.43 0.08 5.25
C LEU A 97 -4.08 0.83 4.08
N ASP A 98 -5.27 0.38 3.70
CA ASP A 98 -6.19 1.06 2.80
C ASP A 98 -7.59 0.90 3.37
N ALA A 99 -8.24 2.01 3.70
CA ALA A 99 -9.58 2.07 4.23
C ALA A 99 -10.36 3.22 3.62
N VAL A 100 -11.61 2.96 3.21
CA VAL A 100 -12.52 3.98 2.68
C VAL A 100 -13.86 3.91 3.39
N THR A 101 -14.36 5.06 3.86
CA THR A 101 -15.67 5.15 4.52
C THR A 101 -16.39 6.45 4.17
N GLY A 102 -17.72 6.43 4.26
CA GLY A 102 -18.58 7.59 4.04
C GLY A 102 -18.86 8.34 5.33
N PHE A 103 -18.81 9.67 5.28
CA PHE A 103 -19.11 10.59 6.38
C PHE A 103 -20.41 11.35 6.11
N TYR A 104 -21.52 10.61 5.96
CA TYR A 104 -22.85 11.15 5.73
C TYR A 104 -23.92 10.26 6.36
N ALA A 105 -25.09 10.84 6.65
CA ALA A 105 -26.11 10.22 7.50
C ALA A 105 -26.68 8.89 6.96
N SER A 106 -26.79 8.73 5.65
CA SER A 106 -27.31 7.51 5.01
C SER A 106 -26.26 6.45 4.71
N TYR A 107 -25.00 6.63 5.13
CA TYR A 107 -23.95 5.64 4.91
C TYR A 107 -24.27 4.35 5.71
N PRO A 108 -24.34 3.18 5.06
CA PRO A 108 -24.90 1.97 5.68
C PRO A 108 -23.99 1.30 6.73
N TRP A 109 -22.72 1.70 6.81
CA TRP A 109 -21.73 1.09 7.72
C TRP A 109 -21.06 2.13 8.62
N PRO A 110 -21.80 2.88 9.45
CA PRO A 110 -21.25 4.01 10.23
C PRO A 110 -20.11 3.60 11.17
N TRP A 111 -20.04 2.34 11.62
CA TRP A 111 -18.94 1.85 12.46
C TRP A 111 -17.58 1.88 11.76
N THR A 112 -17.52 1.89 10.42
CA THR A 112 -16.25 1.98 9.67
C THR A 112 -15.69 3.40 9.63
N GLN A 113 -16.42 4.40 10.13
CA GLN A 113 -15.91 5.76 10.36
C GLN A 113 -14.87 5.81 11.48
N VAL A 114 -14.82 4.78 12.31
CA VAL A 114 -13.74 4.52 13.25
C VAL A 114 -12.77 3.53 12.60
N MET A 115 -11.59 4.02 12.25
CA MET A 115 -10.55 3.25 11.56
C MET A 115 -9.50 2.81 12.57
N THR A 116 -9.19 1.51 12.59
CA THR A 116 -8.07 0.98 13.39
C THR A 116 -6.77 1.14 12.60
N LEU A 117 -5.73 1.66 13.22
CA LEU A 117 -4.40 1.85 12.64
C LEU A 117 -3.61 0.53 12.66
N SER A 118 -4.17 -0.48 12.01
CA SER A 118 -3.57 -1.79 11.80
C SER A 118 -4.27 -2.52 10.65
N SER A 119 -3.67 -3.59 10.15
CA SER A 119 -4.27 -4.44 9.13
C SER A 119 -3.64 -5.83 9.15
N GLN A 120 -4.10 -6.73 8.29
CA GLN A 120 -3.45 -8.04 8.14
C GLN A 120 -2.03 -7.94 7.56
N SER A 121 -1.74 -6.91 6.76
CA SER A 121 -0.40 -6.64 6.21
C SER A 121 0.42 -5.69 7.08
N TRP A 122 -0.19 -5.05 8.08
CA TRP A 122 0.45 -4.18 9.06
C TRP A 122 0.34 -4.80 10.46
N THR A 123 1.36 -5.55 10.87
CA THR A 123 1.35 -6.27 12.15
C THR A 123 2.09 -5.54 13.27
N SER A 124 2.87 -4.51 12.95
CA SER A 124 3.57 -3.64 13.90
C SER A 124 4.30 -2.49 13.19
N GLY A 125 4.84 -1.56 13.98
CA GLY A 125 5.82 -0.58 13.52
C GLY A 125 5.21 0.68 12.93
N ALA A 126 6.05 1.71 12.80
CA ALA A 126 5.62 3.02 12.35
C ALA A 126 5.14 3.04 10.89
N ALA A 127 4.25 3.97 10.57
CA ALA A 127 3.76 4.22 9.21
C ALA A 127 3.44 5.70 8.98
N GLU A 128 3.50 6.12 7.72
CA GLU A 128 3.01 7.43 7.29
C GLU A 128 1.63 7.27 6.70
N CYS A 129 0.64 7.96 7.29
CA CYS A 129 -0.74 7.89 6.86
C CYS A 129 -1.16 9.20 6.16
N THR A 130 -2.00 9.09 5.14
CA THR A 130 -2.64 10.22 4.48
C THR A 130 -4.13 9.96 4.35
N ALA A 131 -4.93 10.83 4.96
CA ALA A 131 -6.38 10.86 4.85
C ALA A 131 -6.81 11.88 3.79
N THR A 132 -7.52 11.41 2.77
CA THR A 132 -8.05 12.26 1.69
C THR A 132 -9.55 12.38 1.84
N LEU A 133 -10.03 13.61 2.02
CA LEU A 133 -11.46 13.93 1.96
C LEU A 133 -11.89 14.13 0.50
N PHE A 134 -12.85 13.34 0.03
CA PHE A 134 -13.31 13.40 -1.35
C PHE A 134 -14.81 13.13 -1.47
N SER A 135 -15.37 13.41 -2.64
CA SER A 135 -16.68 12.91 -3.05
C SER A 135 -16.62 12.41 -4.49
N TRP A 136 -17.63 11.63 -4.88
CA TRP A 136 -17.85 11.27 -6.28
C TRP A 136 -18.84 12.25 -6.89
N ASP A 137 -18.48 12.82 -8.03
CA ASP A 137 -19.40 13.50 -8.93
C ASP A 137 -19.54 12.66 -10.20
N GLY A 138 -20.58 11.82 -10.22
CA GLY A 138 -20.70 10.73 -11.17
C GLY A 138 -19.52 9.76 -11.05
N TRP A 139 -18.67 9.70 -12.08
CA TRP A 139 -17.47 8.86 -12.12
C TRP A 139 -16.18 9.59 -11.72
N THR A 140 -16.27 10.90 -11.45
CA THR A 140 -15.11 11.72 -11.15
C THR A 140 -14.91 11.81 -9.64
N ARG A 141 -13.70 11.51 -9.18
CA ARG A 141 -13.29 11.76 -7.80
C ARG A 141 -12.86 13.22 -7.65
N THR A 142 -13.56 13.95 -6.79
CA THR A 142 -13.23 15.34 -6.46
C THR A 142 -12.67 15.41 -5.05
N THR A 143 -11.46 15.94 -4.92
CA THR A 143 -10.84 16.20 -3.62
C THR A 143 -11.44 17.47 -3.01
N LEU A 144 -11.92 17.36 -1.77
CA LEU A 144 -12.71 18.41 -1.10
C LEU A 144 -11.88 19.26 -0.14
N ALA A 145 -10.69 18.80 0.24
CA ALA A 145 -9.77 19.50 1.15
C ALA A 145 -8.33 19.06 0.85
N PRO A 146 -7.31 19.85 1.22
CA PRO A 146 -5.92 19.35 1.24
C PRO A 146 -5.85 18.04 2.03
N PRO A 147 -5.13 17.01 1.52
CA PRO A 147 -4.96 15.76 2.25
C PRO A 147 -4.32 16.00 3.62
N LEU A 148 -4.80 15.26 4.61
CA LEU A 148 -4.29 15.29 5.98
C LEU A 148 -3.26 14.16 6.13
N SER A 149 -1.99 14.53 6.27
CA SER A 149 -0.91 13.57 6.57
C SER A 149 -0.59 13.55 8.05
N PHE A 150 -0.31 12.37 8.60
CA PHE A 150 0.11 12.19 9.98
C PHE A 150 0.99 10.94 10.13
N HIS A 151 1.89 10.99 11.12
CA HIS A 151 2.72 9.87 11.51
C HIS A 151 1.94 8.94 12.45
N VAL A 152 2.19 7.63 12.31
CA VAL A 152 1.77 6.62 13.28
C VAL A 152 3.01 6.01 13.91
N ASP A 153 3.12 6.13 15.22
CA ASP A 153 4.18 5.54 16.01
C ASP A 153 3.98 4.01 16.17
N PRO A 154 5.04 3.22 16.46
CA PRO A 154 4.96 1.77 16.62
C PRO A 154 4.03 1.26 17.73
#